data_AF-A0A7C5X6A5-F1
#
_entry.id   AF-A0A7C5X6A5-F1
#
_cell.length_a   1.000
_cell.length_b   1.000
_cell.length_c   1.000
_cell.angle_alpha   90.00
_cell.angle_beta   90.00
_cell.angle_gamma   90.00
#
_symmetry.space_group_name_H-M   'P 1'
#
loop_
_entity.id
_entity.type
_entity.pdbx_description
1 polymer ?
#
loop_
_entity_poly.entity_id
_entity_poly.type
_entity_poly.pdbx_seq_one_letter_code
_entity_poly.pdbx_strand_id
1 'polypeptide(L)'
;PTLIGIAIMAVAILIDFNRVVVLRRFKGVSRALEADALHFATELASSSAVLAMLVVGAIWSIHAPEAFARWGPALDVALAAAITIYFVRLSLNLLKSSVQELLDYAPPDVVKKAREKAQAVAGVYSVKAVKVRKSGVIYHAEVTITVDENLTVGEAHDIADKVEKSVKEELGGAVTVHVEPHKTSQKAKPTPSPQ
;
A
#
# COMPACT_ATOMS: atom_id res chain seq x y z
N PRO A 1 2.16 -17.00 35.45
CA PRO A 1 3.00 -15.89 34.93
C PRO A 1 4.04 -15.51 35.98
N THR A 2 5.30 -15.29 35.59
CA THR A 2 6.31 -14.78 36.54
C THR A 2 6.11 -13.27 36.72
N LEU A 3 6.26 -12.78 37.96
CA LEU A 3 6.21 -11.34 38.26
C LEU A 3 7.14 -10.52 37.36
N ILE A 4 8.27 -11.12 36.96
CA ILE A 4 9.25 -10.53 36.04
C ILE A 4 8.62 -10.28 34.65
N GLY A 5 7.89 -11.24 34.09
CA GLY A 5 7.25 -11.07 32.77
C GLY A 5 6.21 -9.95 32.76
N ILE A 6 5.41 -9.85 33.82
CA ILE A 6 4.43 -8.76 33.99
C ILE A 6 5.15 -7.41 34.11
N ALA A 7 6.23 -7.35 34.88
CA ALA A 7 7.01 -6.12 35.04
C ALA A 7 7.65 -5.66 33.72
N ILE A 8 8.25 -6.59 32.95
CA ILE A 8 8.83 -6.28 31.63
C ILE A 8 7.75 -5.74 30.69
N MET A 9 6.59 -6.37 30.62
CA MET A 9 5.48 -5.89 29.78
C MET A 9 4.96 -4.52 30.23
N ALA A 10 4.84 -4.30 31.54
CA ALA A 10 4.41 -3.00 32.06
C ALA A 10 5.39 -1.89 31.67
N VAL A 11 6.70 -2.15 31.73
CA VAL A 11 7.73 -1.20 31.27
C VAL A 11 7.63 -0.96 29.76
N ALA A 12 7.46 -2.00 28.95
CA ALA A 12 7.30 -1.85 27.50
C ALA A 12 6.07 -0.98 27.15
N ILE A 13 4.93 -1.25 27.78
CA ILE A 13 3.70 -0.45 27.63
C ILE A 13 3.92 1.00 28.08
N LEU A 14 4.68 1.24 29.15
CA LEU A 14 4.99 2.60 29.59
C LEU A 14 5.83 3.37 28.56
N ILE A 15 6.80 2.70 27.93
CA ILE A 15 7.61 3.25 26.85
C ILE A 15 6.72 3.60 25.64
N ASP A 16 5.87 2.66 25.20
CA ASP A 16 4.96 2.86 24.07
C ASP A 16 3.95 3.98 24.35
N PHE A 17 3.41 4.03 25.58
CA PHE A 17 2.54 5.10 26.02
C PHE A 17 3.23 6.47 25.96
N ASN A 18 4.45 6.57 26.47
CA ASN A 18 5.24 7.80 26.38
C ASN A 18 5.44 8.22 24.92
N ARG A 19 5.81 7.27 24.06
CA ARG A 19 6.02 7.50 22.63
C ARG A 19 4.74 8.02 21.94
N VAL A 20 3.59 7.39 22.20
CA VAL A 20 2.29 7.84 21.68
C VAL A 20 1.96 9.25 22.14
N VAL A 21 2.16 9.56 23.43
CA VAL A 21 1.91 10.89 23.98
C VAL A 21 2.81 11.94 23.34
N VAL A 22 4.10 11.64 23.17
CA VAL A 22 5.07 12.55 22.53
C VAL A 22 4.70 12.80 21.07
N LEU A 23 4.43 11.75 20.29
CA LEU A 23 4.11 11.88 18.86
C LEU A 23 2.79 12.61 18.62
N ARG A 24 1.78 12.41 19.48
CA ARG A 24 0.51 13.15 19.39
C ARG A 24 0.65 14.66 19.59
N ARG A 25 1.72 15.14 20.23
CA ARG A 25 1.98 16.59 20.37
C ARG A 25 2.37 17.25 19.05
N PHE A 26 2.86 16.48 18.09
CA PHE A 26 3.25 16.96 16.76
C PHE A 26 2.14 16.77 15.70
N LYS A 27 0.90 16.58 16.14
CA LYS A 27 -0.25 16.51 15.24
C LYS A 27 -0.35 17.80 14.41
N GLY A 28 -0.50 17.66 13.11
CA GLY A 28 -0.51 18.76 12.14
C GLY A 28 0.86 19.17 11.59
N VAL A 29 1.98 18.68 12.15
CA VAL A 29 3.33 19.01 11.66
C VAL A 29 3.72 18.16 10.45
N SER A 30 3.41 16.85 10.48
CA SER A 30 3.72 15.93 9.38
C SER A 30 2.78 14.74 9.38
N ARG A 31 2.29 14.36 8.19
CA ARG A 31 1.49 13.13 8.00
C ARG A 31 2.26 11.86 8.34
N ALA A 32 3.57 11.85 8.16
CA ALA A 32 4.40 10.71 8.54
C ALA A 32 4.40 10.50 10.06
N LEU A 33 4.52 11.58 10.83
CA LEU A 33 4.57 11.53 12.28
C LEU A 33 3.20 11.19 12.90
N GLU A 34 2.11 11.62 12.26
CA GLU A 34 0.75 11.20 12.64
C GLU A 34 0.51 9.71 12.36
N ALA A 35 0.99 9.19 11.23
CA ALA A 35 0.90 7.78 10.90
C ALA A 35 1.67 6.92 11.93
N ASP A 36 2.88 7.34 12.29
CA ASP A 36 3.66 6.70 13.35
C ASP A 36 2.92 6.73 14.71
N ALA A 37 2.33 7.87 15.08
CA ALA A 37 1.56 8.00 16.32
C ALA A 37 0.38 7.02 16.37
N LEU A 38 -0.31 6.82 15.24
CA LEU A 38 -1.41 5.88 15.12
C LEU A 38 -0.93 4.44 15.20
N HIS A 39 0.20 4.13 14.55
CA HIS A 39 0.84 2.82 14.62
C HIS A 39 1.18 2.42 16.06
N PHE A 40 1.92 3.26 16.79
CA PHE A 40 2.26 2.99 18.19
C PHE A 40 1.02 2.92 19.10
N ALA A 41 -0.06 3.64 18.79
CA ALA A 41 -1.31 3.53 19.54
C ALA A 41 -1.97 2.15 19.37
N THR A 42 -1.90 1.56 18.16
CA THR A 42 -2.39 0.20 17.93
C THR A 42 -1.53 -0.86 18.61
N GLU A 43 -0.21 -0.68 18.63
CA GLU A 43 0.71 -1.57 19.36
C GLU A 43 0.44 -1.52 20.86
N LEU A 44 0.36 -0.31 21.44
CA LEU A 44 0.05 -0.09 22.85
C LEU A 44 -1.27 -0.78 23.27
N ALA A 45 -2.31 -0.68 22.44
CA ALA A 45 -3.60 -1.31 22.72
C ALA A 45 -3.48 -2.83 22.76
N SER A 46 -2.77 -3.43 21.79
CA SER A 46 -2.56 -4.88 21.74
C SER A 46 -1.74 -5.40 22.93
N SER A 47 -0.63 -4.74 23.27
CA SER A 47 0.23 -5.11 24.41
C SER A 47 -0.51 -4.96 25.75
N SER A 48 -1.31 -3.91 25.90
CA SER A 48 -2.15 -3.68 27.10
C SER A 48 -3.20 -4.77 27.29
N ALA A 49 -3.81 -5.25 26.19
CA ALA A 49 -4.77 -6.35 26.25
C ALA A 49 -4.10 -7.65 26.75
N VAL A 50 -2.89 -7.95 26.27
CA VAL A 50 -2.11 -9.11 26.74
C VAL A 50 -1.74 -8.96 28.22
N LEU A 51 -1.33 -7.76 28.66
CA LEU A 51 -1.01 -7.50 30.07
C LEU A 51 -2.23 -7.73 30.96
N ALA A 52 -3.39 -7.22 30.54
CA ALA A 52 -4.64 -7.40 31.26
C ALA A 52 -5.00 -8.89 31.40
N MET A 53 -4.85 -9.69 30.34
CA MET A 53 -5.07 -11.14 30.41
C MET A 53 -4.11 -11.83 31.39
N LEU A 54 -2.82 -11.45 31.39
CA LEU A 54 -1.84 -12.01 32.33
C LEU A 54 -2.16 -11.67 33.79
N VAL A 55 -2.59 -10.43 34.05
CA VAL A 55 -2.99 -9.98 35.40
C VAL A 55 -4.25 -10.72 35.85
N VAL A 56 -5.27 -10.84 35.00
CA VAL A 56 -6.49 -11.61 35.29
C VAL A 56 -6.14 -13.08 35.58
N GLY A 57 -5.27 -13.70 34.77
CA GLY A 57 -4.80 -15.06 35.00
C GLY A 57 -4.03 -15.21 36.32
N ALA A 58 -3.22 -14.21 36.70
CA ALA A 58 -2.51 -14.21 37.97
C ALA A 58 -3.45 -14.11 39.17
N ILE A 59 -4.45 -13.22 39.11
CA ILE A 59 -5.48 -13.07 40.14
C ILE A 59 -6.28 -14.37 40.28
N TRP A 60 -6.69 -14.97 39.16
CA TRP A 60 -7.44 -16.22 39.17
C TRP A 60 -6.65 -17.39 39.78
N SER A 61 -5.34 -17.46 39.49
CA SER A 61 -4.44 -18.44 40.11
C SER A 61 -4.37 -18.35 41.64
N ILE A 62 -4.60 -17.16 42.22
CA ILE A 62 -4.59 -16.95 43.68
C ILE A 62 -5.97 -17.25 44.28
N HIS A 63 -7.05 -16.77 43.65
CA HIS A 63 -8.41 -16.88 44.20
C HIS A 63 -9.09 -18.23 43.97
N ALA A 64 -8.72 -18.98 42.92
CA ALA A 64 -9.29 -20.29 42.62
C ALA A 64 -8.21 -21.25 42.08
N PRO A 65 -7.27 -21.69 42.93
CA PRO A 65 -6.10 -22.47 42.51
C PRO A 65 -6.46 -23.83 41.90
N GLU A 66 -7.49 -24.51 42.41
CA GLU A 66 -7.92 -25.82 41.87
C GLU A 66 -8.51 -25.70 40.45
N ALA A 67 -9.33 -24.67 40.21
CA ALA A 67 -9.88 -24.38 38.90
C ALA A 67 -8.78 -23.97 37.91
N PHE A 68 -7.84 -23.14 38.36
CA PHE A 68 -6.69 -22.72 37.56
C PHE A 68 -5.77 -23.90 37.23
N ALA A 69 -5.50 -24.82 38.17
CA ALA A 69 -4.70 -26.01 37.89
C ALA A 69 -5.37 -26.95 36.87
N ARG A 70 -6.70 -27.04 36.90
CA ARG A 70 -7.48 -27.90 35.98
C ARG A 70 -7.61 -27.31 34.58
N TRP A 71 -7.89 -26.01 34.46
CA TRP A 71 -8.23 -25.37 33.18
C TRP A 71 -7.13 -24.44 32.65
N GLY A 72 -6.27 -23.93 33.53
CA GLY A 72 -5.20 -22.99 33.20
C GLY A 72 -4.26 -23.48 32.10
N PRO A 73 -3.73 -24.71 32.13
CA PRO A 73 -2.86 -25.21 31.06
C PRO A 73 -3.53 -25.25 29.69
N ALA A 74 -4.80 -25.67 29.64
CA ALA A 74 -5.57 -25.70 28.38
C ALA A 74 -5.84 -24.29 27.85
N LEU A 75 -6.18 -23.36 28.74
CA LEU A 75 -6.42 -21.95 28.38
C LEU A 75 -5.13 -21.24 27.96
N ASP A 76 -4.00 -21.52 28.59
CA ASP A 76 -2.70 -20.96 28.23
C ASP A 76 -2.30 -21.38 26.81
N VAL A 77 -2.41 -22.68 26.49
CA VAL A 77 -2.16 -23.19 25.14
C VAL A 77 -3.13 -22.58 24.13
N ALA A 78 -4.43 -22.51 24.45
CA ALA A 78 -5.42 -21.93 23.56
C ALA A 78 -5.16 -20.43 23.30
N LEU A 79 -4.79 -19.69 24.34
CA LEU A 79 -4.48 -18.27 24.24
C LEU A 79 -3.18 -18.03 23.47
N ALA A 80 -2.14 -18.80 23.75
CA ALA A 80 -0.87 -18.73 23.01
C ALA A 80 -1.08 -19.03 21.53
N ALA A 81 -1.91 -20.03 21.19
CA ALA A 81 -2.27 -20.33 19.81
C ALA A 81 -3.05 -19.18 19.16
N ALA A 82 -4.04 -18.62 19.86
CA ALA A 82 -4.83 -17.49 19.35
C ALA A 82 -3.97 -16.25 19.07
N ILE A 83 -3.09 -15.88 20.01
CA ILE A 83 -2.13 -14.79 19.86
C ILE A 83 -1.18 -15.06 18.69
N THR A 84 -0.63 -16.27 18.60
CA THR A 84 0.27 -16.66 17.50
C THR A 84 -0.42 -16.53 16.15
N ILE A 85 -1.65 -17.04 16.00
CA ILE A 85 -2.42 -16.93 14.75
C ILE A 85 -2.70 -15.46 14.40
N TYR A 86 -3.05 -14.64 15.40
CA TYR A 86 -3.26 -13.22 15.20
C TYR A 86 -2.00 -12.52 14.67
N PHE A 87 -0.85 -12.72 15.31
CA PHE A 87 0.41 -12.11 14.89
C PHE A 87 0.88 -12.65 13.54
N VAL A 88 0.74 -13.94 13.25
CA VAL A 88 1.06 -14.51 11.93
C VAL A 88 0.23 -13.84 10.84
N ARG A 89 -1.08 -13.66 11.04
CA ARG A 89 -1.93 -12.95 10.07
C ARG A 89 -1.52 -11.48 9.90
N LEU A 90 -1.23 -10.79 11.00
CA LEU A 90 -0.75 -9.41 10.96
C LEU A 90 0.55 -9.31 10.14
N SER A 91 1.53 -10.16 10.44
CA SER A 91 2.81 -10.21 9.73
C SER A 91 2.65 -10.56 8.25
N LEU A 92 1.77 -11.51 7.89
CA LEU A 92 1.50 -11.84 6.49
C LEU A 92 0.85 -10.69 5.73
N ASN A 93 -0.05 -9.95 6.37
CA ASN A 93 -0.67 -8.76 5.76
C ASN A 93 0.35 -7.65 5.53
N LEU A 94 1.22 -7.40 6.51
CA LEU A 94 2.32 -6.43 6.39
C LEU A 94 3.29 -6.83 5.27
N LEU A 95 3.73 -8.09 5.27
CA LEU A 95 4.60 -8.63 4.22
C LEU A 95 3.97 -8.47 2.83
N LYS A 96 2.69 -8.80 2.68
CA LYS A 96 1.97 -8.63 1.41
C LYS A 96 1.99 -7.18 0.95
N SER A 97 1.72 -6.23 1.85
CA SER A 97 1.74 -4.80 1.52
C SER A 97 3.13 -4.35 1.09
N SER A 98 4.17 -4.72 1.85
CA SER A 98 5.56 -4.35 1.53
C SER A 98 6.03 -4.96 0.22
N VAL A 99 5.68 -6.21 -0.08
CA VAL A 99 5.99 -6.85 -1.37
C VAL A 99 5.29 -6.14 -2.52
N GLN A 100 4.02 -5.74 -2.35
CA GLN A 100 3.29 -5.00 -3.37
C GLN A 100 3.93 -3.63 -3.65
N GLU A 101 4.44 -2.95 -2.62
CA GLU A 101 5.18 -1.70 -2.78
C GLU A 101 6.52 -1.91 -3.48
N LEU A 102 7.29 -2.94 -3.09
CA LEU A 102 8.58 -3.26 -3.74
C LEU A 102 8.44 -3.68 -5.21
N LEU A 103 7.34 -4.32 -5.56
CA LEU A 103 7.05 -4.75 -6.93
C LEU A 103 6.38 -3.65 -7.78
N ASP A 104 6.25 -2.42 -7.26
CA ASP A 104 5.53 -1.32 -7.91
C ASP A 104 4.12 -1.75 -8.40
N TYR A 105 3.43 -2.58 -7.62
CA TYR A 105 2.15 -3.15 -8.03
C TYR A 105 1.10 -2.03 -8.21
N ALA A 106 0.59 -1.90 -9.43
CA ALA A 106 -0.54 -1.03 -9.74
C ALA A 106 -1.85 -1.84 -9.85
N PRO A 107 -2.91 -1.44 -9.11
CA PRO A 107 -4.21 -2.09 -9.23
C PRO A 107 -4.72 -2.04 -10.67
N PRO A 108 -5.27 -3.15 -11.22
CA PRO A 108 -5.76 -3.20 -12.61
C PRO A 108 -6.79 -2.12 -12.94
N ASP A 109 -7.64 -1.75 -11.98
CA ASP A 109 -8.65 -0.71 -12.15
C ASP A 109 -8.04 0.67 -12.39
N VAL A 110 -6.91 0.98 -11.72
CA VAL A 110 -6.18 2.25 -11.89
C VAL A 110 -5.56 2.31 -13.28
N VAL A 111 -4.94 1.21 -13.72
CA VAL A 111 -4.37 1.10 -15.08
C VAL A 111 -5.46 1.24 -16.14
N LYS A 112 -6.61 0.60 -15.94
CA LYS A 112 -7.76 0.68 -16.84
C LYS A 112 -8.30 2.10 -16.96
N LYS A 113 -8.51 2.79 -15.83
CA LYS A 113 -8.97 4.19 -15.79
C LYS A 113 -8.00 5.12 -16.51
N ALA A 114 -6.69 4.98 -16.27
CA ALA A 114 -5.67 5.77 -16.96
C ALA A 114 -5.69 5.54 -18.49
N ARG A 115 -5.86 4.28 -18.93
CA ARG A 115 -6.02 3.94 -20.34
C ARG A 115 -7.28 4.59 -20.95
N GLU A 116 -8.42 4.51 -20.27
CA GLU A 116 -9.68 5.10 -20.73
C GLU A 116 -9.57 6.63 -20.86
N LYS A 117 -8.95 7.29 -19.88
CA LYS A 117 -8.71 8.74 -19.90
C LYS A 117 -7.78 9.17 -21.04
N ALA A 118 -6.73 8.40 -21.31
CA ALA A 118 -5.83 8.65 -22.43
C ALA A 118 -6.53 8.43 -23.78
N GLN A 119 -7.28 7.34 -23.91
CA GLN A 119 -7.98 6.99 -25.15
C GLN A 119 -9.11 7.99 -25.50
N ALA A 120 -9.70 8.64 -24.50
CA ALA A 120 -10.75 9.63 -24.68
C ALA A 120 -10.25 10.98 -25.23
N VAL A 121 -8.94 11.22 -25.27
CA VAL A 121 -8.39 12.48 -25.80
C VAL A 121 -8.44 12.48 -27.33
N ALA A 122 -9.05 13.53 -27.89
CA ALA A 122 -9.11 13.70 -29.34
C ALA A 122 -7.71 13.76 -29.96
N GLY A 123 -7.50 13.02 -31.06
CA GLY A 123 -6.21 12.87 -31.73
C GLY A 123 -5.44 11.60 -31.33
N VAL A 124 -5.85 10.91 -30.26
CA VAL A 124 -5.30 9.59 -29.90
C VAL A 124 -5.98 8.50 -30.74
N TYR A 125 -5.19 7.80 -31.57
CA TYR A 125 -5.67 6.64 -32.33
C TYR A 125 -5.81 5.41 -31.43
N SER A 126 -4.76 5.06 -30.70
CA SER A 126 -4.78 3.93 -29.77
C SER A 126 -3.75 4.08 -28.65
N VAL A 127 -4.08 3.56 -27.47
CA VAL A 127 -3.17 3.46 -26.32
C VAL A 127 -2.49 2.08 -26.33
N LYS A 128 -1.19 2.03 -26.64
CA LYS A 128 -0.43 0.77 -26.71
C LYS A 128 -0.10 0.22 -25.33
N ALA A 129 0.43 1.06 -24.46
CA ALA A 129 0.91 0.65 -23.14
C ALA A 129 0.53 1.70 -22.10
N VAL A 130 0.21 1.22 -20.91
CA VAL A 130 0.04 2.05 -19.71
C VAL A 130 0.77 1.32 -18.60
N LYS A 131 1.84 1.94 -18.09
CA LYS A 131 2.53 1.47 -16.90
C LYS A 131 2.21 2.46 -15.79
N VAL A 132 1.81 1.93 -14.64
CA VAL A 132 1.50 2.74 -13.47
C VAL A 132 2.38 2.26 -12.33
N ARG A 133 2.87 3.21 -11.52
CA ARG A 133 3.57 2.92 -10.27
C ARG A 133 3.00 3.77 -9.15
N LYS A 134 2.99 3.24 -7.94
CA LYS A 134 2.45 3.94 -6.76
C LYS A 134 3.57 4.65 -6.01
N SER A 135 3.35 5.89 -5.57
CA SER A 135 4.24 6.59 -4.65
C SER A 135 3.42 7.22 -3.53
N GLY A 136 3.48 6.63 -2.33
CA GLY A 136 2.62 7.02 -1.21
C GLY A 136 1.14 6.88 -1.56
N VAL A 137 0.41 8.00 -1.63
CA VAL A 137 -1.05 8.03 -1.92
C VAL A 137 -1.38 8.39 -3.36
N ILE A 138 -0.39 8.68 -4.20
CA ILE A 138 -0.56 9.07 -5.61
C ILE A 138 -0.02 8.00 -6.56
N TYR A 139 -0.48 8.04 -7.80
CA TYR A 139 -0.01 7.15 -8.87
C TYR A 139 0.71 7.96 -9.95
N HIS A 140 1.86 7.47 -10.37
CA HIS A 140 2.58 7.97 -11.54
C HIS A 140 2.34 7.04 -12.72
N ALA A 141 2.31 7.58 -13.94
CA ALA A 141 2.07 6.77 -15.13
C ALA A 141 2.99 7.09 -16.29
N GLU A 142 3.34 6.07 -17.05
CA GLU A 142 3.94 6.16 -18.39
C GLU A 142 2.90 5.64 -19.38
N VAL A 143 2.49 6.47 -20.33
CA VAL A 143 1.45 6.16 -21.32
C VAL A 143 2.04 6.23 -22.71
N THR A 144 1.94 5.15 -23.47
CA THR A 144 2.32 5.13 -24.89
C THR A 144 1.07 5.25 -25.75
N ILE A 145 0.94 6.36 -26.45
CA ILE A 145 -0.16 6.63 -27.39
C ILE A 145 0.33 6.54 -28.83
N THR A 146 -0.59 6.25 -29.72
CA THR A 146 -0.38 6.45 -31.16
C THR A 146 -1.22 7.61 -31.67
N VAL A 147 -0.63 8.41 -32.55
CA VAL A 147 -1.27 9.56 -33.22
C VAL A 147 -1.04 9.46 -34.72
N ASP A 148 -1.73 10.24 -35.53
CA ASP A 148 -1.55 10.25 -36.99
C ASP A 148 -0.08 10.56 -37.35
N GLU A 149 0.49 9.77 -38.27
CA GLU A 149 1.89 9.89 -38.71
C GLU A 149 2.18 11.18 -39.50
N ASN A 150 1.15 11.86 -39.99
CA ASN A 150 1.26 13.10 -40.77
C ASN A 150 1.22 14.36 -39.90
N LEU A 151 1.02 14.23 -38.58
CA LEU A 151 1.06 15.37 -37.67
C LEU A 151 2.47 15.94 -37.57
N THR A 152 2.53 17.26 -37.45
CA THR A 152 3.76 17.94 -37.04
C THR A 152 4.11 17.57 -35.60
N VAL A 153 5.38 17.74 -35.24
CA VAL A 153 5.86 17.50 -33.87
C VAL A 153 5.11 18.37 -32.85
N GLY A 154 4.75 19.60 -33.24
CA GLY A 154 3.96 20.51 -32.38
C GLY A 154 2.55 19.98 -32.12
N GLU A 155 1.84 19.53 -33.16
CA GLU A 155 0.50 18.95 -33.00
C GLU A 155 0.51 17.66 -32.18
N ALA A 156 1.53 16.82 -32.39
CA ALA A 156 1.72 15.61 -31.60
C ALA A 156 2.01 15.93 -30.11
N HIS A 157 2.79 16.98 -29.85
CA HIS A 157 3.06 17.47 -28.49
C HIS A 157 1.77 18.00 -27.82
N ASP A 158 0.96 18.78 -28.54
CA ASP A 158 -0.32 19.29 -28.01
C ASP A 158 -1.29 18.15 -27.62
N ILE A 159 -1.29 17.05 -28.38
CA ILE A 159 -2.08 15.84 -28.03
C ILE A 159 -1.48 15.19 -26.79
N ALA A 160 -0.16 15.04 -26.72
CA ALA A 160 0.53 14.47 -25.57
C ALA A 160 0.24 15.25 -24.29
N ASP A 161 0.26 16.59 -24.33
CA ASP A 161 -0.04 17.46 -23.19
C ASP A 161 -1.48 17.30 -22.71
N LYS A 162 -2.44 17.16 -23.63
CA LYS A 162 -3.85 16.89 -23.29
C LYS A 162 -4.00 15.52 -22.62
N VAL A 163 -3.29 14.50 -23.11
CA VAL A 163 -3.25 13.17 -22.48
C VAL A 163 -2.62 13.24 -21.10
N GLU A 164 -1.48 13.92 -20.96
CA GLU A 164 -0.79 14.09 -19.68
C GLU A 164 -1.74 14.71 -18.65
N LYS A 165 -2.40 15.81 -19.00
CA LYS A 165 -3.34 16.50 -18.13
C LYS A 165 -4.53 15.63 -17.73
N SER A 166 -5.18 14.98 -18.71
CA SER A 166 -6.36 14.12 -18.48
C SER A 166 -6.05 12.95 -17.53
N VAL A 167 -4.90 12.30 -17.71
CA VAL A 167 -4.49 11.17 -16.86
C VAL A 167 -4.00 11.65 -15.49
N LYS A 168 -3.31 12.80 -15.44
CA LYS A 168 -2.84 13.41 -14.19
C LYS A 168 -4.00 13.82 -13.27
N GLU A 169 -5.11 14.30 -13.82
CA GLU A 169 -6.32 14.62 -13.06
C GLU A 169 -6.95 13.39 -12.39
N GLU A 170 -6.83 12.20 -13.01
CA GLU A 170 -7.31 10.94 -12.42
C GLU A 170 -6.35 10.36 -11.37
N LEU A 171 -5.03 10.44 -11.61
CA LEU A 171 -4.02 9.73 -10.82
C LEU A 171 -3.34 10.59 -9.72
N GLY A 172 -3.37 11.91 -9.85
CA GLY A 172 -2.76 12.88 -8.94
C GLY A 172 -1.23 12.97 -8.97
N GLY A 173 -0.53 12.02 -9.63
CA GLY A 173 0.93 12.01 -9.77
C GLY A 173 1.43 12.44 -11.14
N ALA A 174 2.75 12.40 -11.33
CA ALA A 174 3.39 12.74 -12.60
C ALA A 174 3.05 11.70 -13.69
N VAL A 175 2.77 12.19 -14.90
CA VAL A 175 2.48 11.37 -16.07
C VAL A 175 3.51 11.70 -17.15
N THR A 176 4.00 10.69 -17.86
CA THR A 176 4.89 10.85 -19.01
C THR A 176 4.25 10.17 -20.21
N VAL A 177 4.14 10.91 -21.32
CA VAL A 177 3.48 10.41 -22.54
C VAL A 177 4.52 10.16 -23.62
N HIS A 178 4.60 8.92 -24.09
CA HIS A 178 5.38 8.56 -25.27
C HIS A 178 4.45 8.53 -26.50
N VAL A 179 4.83 9.27 -27.53
CA VAL A 179 4.05 9.37 -28.76
C VAL A 179 4.71 8.54 -29.85
N GLU A 180 3.95 7.63 -30.43
CA GLU A 180 4.37 6.84 -31.58
C GLU A 180 3.48 7.13 -32.80
N PRO A 181 4.00 7.07 -34.03
CA PRO A 181 3.17 7.21 -35.21
C PRO A 181 2.26 5.98 -35.37
N HIS A 182 1.00 6.23 -35.70
CA HIS A 182 0.06 5.20 -36.12
C HIS A 182 0.34 4.85 -37.59
N LYS A 183 1.15 3.80 -37.81
CA LYS A 183 1.42 3.30 -39.16
C LYS A 183 0.17 2.62 -39.69
N THR A 184 -0.60 3.32 -40.50
CA THR A 184 -1.67 2.71 -41.28
C THR A 184 -1.00 1.79 -42.30
N SER A 185 -1.28 0.49 -42.24
CA SER A 185 -0.76 -0.52 -43.16
C SER A 185 -1.09 -0.17 -44.62
N GLN A 186 -0.26 0.64 -45.29
CA GLN A 186 -0.41 0.95 -46.72
C GLN A 186 0.82 1.58 -47.42
N LYS A 187 2.04 1.36 -46.93
CA LYS A 187 3.23 1.44 -47.81
C LYS A 187 3.65 0.03 -48.18
N ALA A 188 3.10 -0.46 -49.28
CA ALA A 188 3.63 -1.64 -49.97
C ALA A 188 5.14 -1.45 -50.16
N LYS A 189 5.93 -2.46 -49.77
CA LYS A 189 7.34 -2.56 -50.14
C LYS A 189 7.46 -2.31 -51.66
N PRO A 190 8.35 -1.44 -52.14
CA PRO A 190 8.66 -1.41 -53.56
C PRO A 190 9.16 -2.80 -53.95
N THR A 191 8.44 -3.48 -54.83
CA THR A 191 8.89 -4.73 -55.45
C THR A 191 10.23 -4.43 -56.15
N PRO A 192 11.32 -5.15 -55.86
CA PRO A 192 12.56 -4.95 -56.60
C PRO A 192 12.31 -5.32 -58.06
N SER A 193 12.71 -4.43 -58.96
CA SER A 193 12.66 -4.60 -60.41
C SER A 193 13.34 -5.92 -60.80
N PRO A 194 12.75 -6.75 -61.66
CA PRO A 194 13.48 -7.90 -62.20
C PRO A 194 14.64 -7.36 -63.07
N GLN A 195 15.85 -7.74 -62.67
CA GLN A 195 17.04 -7.65 -63.52
C GLN A 195 16.98 -8.77 -64.58
#